data_AF-A0A6L9QGX2-F1
#
_entry.id   AF-A0A6L9QGX2-F1
#
_cell.length_a   1.000
_cell.length_b   1.000
_cell.length_c   1.000
_cell.angle_alpha   90.00
_cell.angle_beta   90.00
_cell.angle_gamma   90.00
#
_symmetry.space_group_name_H-M   'P 1'
#
loop_
_entity.id
_entity.type
_entity.pdbx_description
1 polymer ?
#
loop_
_entity_poly.entity_id
_entity_poly.type
_entity_poly.pdbx_seq_one_letter_code
_entity_poly.pdbx_strand_id
1 'polypeptide(L)' 'PGAASPAPPTFALMLALLRGDWEHADGSEQRYRTETSGLVAAYLQWHLEYGIRSLRHVERDARPGTTTDDTDRERV' A
#
# COMPACT_ATOMS: atom_id res chain seq x y z
N PRO A 1 -17.44 15.51 -14.32
CA PRO A 1 -16.61 14.61 -13.49
C PRO A 1 -17.52 13.73 -12.60
N GLY A 2 -17.75 12.49 -13.03
CA GLY A 2 -18.61 11.53 -12.33
C GLY A 2 -17.81 10.77 -11.28
N ALA A 3 -18.44 10.52 -10.13
CA ALA A 3 -17.89 9.59 -9.16
C ALA A 3 -17.76 8.20 -9.79
N ALA A 4 -16.72 7.45 -9.40
CA ALA A 4 -16.66 6.04 -9.75
C ALA A 4 -17.89 5.34 -9.16
N SER A 5 -18.55 4.49 -9.96
CA SER A 5 -19.66 3.66 -9.53
C SER A 5 -19.25 2.19 -9.68
N PRO A 6 -18.50 1.64 -8.70
CA PRO A 6 -18.00 0.27 -8.77
C PRO A 6 -19.13 -0.74 -8.89
N ALA A 7 -18.84 -1.86 -9.54
CA ALA A 7 -19.76 -2.98 -9.52
C ALA A 7 -19.96 -3.50 -8.08
N PRO A 8 -21.15 -4.02 -7.71
CA PRO A 8 -21.39 -4.59 -6.38
C PRO A 8 -20.35 -5.65 -5.94
N PRO A 9 -19.87 -6.56 -6.81
CA PRO A 9 -18.84 -7.53 -6.42
C PRO A 9 -17.49 -6.89 -6.08
N THR A 10 -17.17 -5.75 -6.67
CA THR A 10 -15.97 -4.96 -6.38
C THR A 10 -16.04 -4.38 -4.97
N PHE A 11 -17.21 -3.90 -4.55
CA PHE A 11 -17.44 -3.50 -3.16
C PHE A 11 -17.34 -4.68 -2.18
N ALA A 12 -17.87 -5.84 -2.54
CA ALA A 12 -17.77 -7.04 -1.71
C ALA A 12 -16.31 -7.45 -1.48
N LEU A 13 -15.48 -7.42 -2.53
CA LEU A 13 -14.04 -7.66 -2.43
C LEU A 13 -13.34 -6.65 -1.51
N MET A 14 -13.61 -5.34 -1.67
CA MET A 14 -13.05 -4.31 -0.79
C MET A 14 -13.42 -4.53 0.69
N LEU A 15 -14.65 -4.97 0.96
CA LEU A 15 -15.12 -5.26 2.30
C LEU A 15 -14.44 -6.53 2.88
N ALA A 16 -14.25 -7.56 2.07
CA ALA A 16 -13.55 -8.78 2.47
C ALA A 16 -12.10 -8.47 2.86
N LEU A 17 -11.39 -7.69 2.03
CA LEU A 17 -10.04 -7.22 2.33
C LEU A 17 -9.97 -6.41 3.64
N LEU A 18 -10.94 -5.50 3.86
CA LEU A 18 -11.01 -4.71 5.09
C LEU A 18 -11.21 -5.57 6.35
N ARG A 19 -11.96 -6.67 6.21
CA ARG A 19 -12.26 -7.61 7.31
C ARG A 19 -11.22 -8.71 7.49
N GLY A 20 -10.30 -8.87 6.54
CA GLY A 20 -9.36 -9.99 6.50
C GLY A 20 -9.99 -11.33 6.09
N ASP A 21 -11.12 -11.29 5.38
CA ASP A 21 -11.75 -12.48 4.79
C ASP A 21 -11.02 -12.88 3.50
N TRP A 22 -9.90 -13.58 3.66
CA TRP A 22 -9.03 -13.98 2.57
C TRP A 22 -9.66 -15.04 1.66
N GLU A 23 -10.53 -15.90 2.18
CA GLU A 23 -11.22 -16.92 1.38
C GLU A 23 -12.11 -16.27 0.32
N HIS A 24 -12.91 -15.27 0.72
CA HIS A 24 -13.72 -14.51 -0.22
C HIS A 24 -12.87 -13.67 -1.19
N ALA A 25 -11.77 -13.09 -0.69
CA ALA A 25 -10.88 -12.29 -1.51
C ALA A 25 -10.17 -13.13 -2.60
N ASP A 26 -9.70 -14.32 -2.26
CA ASP A 26 -9.01 -15.22 -3.18
C ASP A 26 -9.97 -15.80 -4.23
N GLY A 27 -11.22 -16.08 -3.83
CA GLY A 27 -12.28 -16.53 -4.73
C GLY A 27 -12.83 -15.46 -5.69
N SER A 28 -12.45 -14.19 -5.52
CA SER A 28 -12.95 -13.09 -6.35
C SER A 28 -12.49 -13.20 -7.82
N GLU A 29 -13.36 -12.79 -8.74
CA GLU A 29 -13.02 -12.82 -10.16
C GLU A 29 -11.95 -11.77 -10.52
N GLN A 30 -11.07 -12.12 -11.47
CA GLN A 30 -9.96 -11.27 -11.89
C GLN A 30 -10.40 -9.85 -12.32
N ARG A 31 -11.56 -9.72 -12.96
CA ARG A 31 -12.10 -8.41 -13.37
C ARG A 31 -12.33 -7.46 -12.19
N TYR A 32 -12.87 -7.99 -11.09
CA TYR A 32 -13.18 -7.21 -9.89
C TYR A 32 -11.91 -6.89 -9.09
N ARG A 33 -10.91 -7.79 -9.13
CA ARG A 33 -9.57 -7.51 -8.59
C ARG A 33 -8.89 -6.36 -9.32
N THR A 34 -8.94 -6.35 -10.66
CA THR A 34 -8.38 -5.26 -11.47
C THR A 34 -9.12 -3.95 -11.20
N GLU A 35 -10.45 -3.95 -11.17
CA GLU A 35 -11.25 -2.76 -10.86
C GLU A 35 -10.94 -2.21 -9.45
N THR A 36 -10.91 -3.08 -8.43
CA THR A 36 -10.55 -2.72 -7.05
C THR A 36 -9.15 -2.11 -6.99
N SER A 37 -8.17 -2.74 -7.64
CA SER A 37 -6.79 -2.25 -7.68
C SER A 37 -6.70 -0.86 -8.34
N GLY A 38 -7.44 -0.65 -9.43
CA GLY A 38 -7.51 0.65 -10.10
C GLY A 38 -8.11 1.74 -9.22
N LEU A 39 -9.19 1.45 -8.48
CA LEU A 39 -9.82 2.39 -7.55
C LEU A 39 -8.86 2.78 -6.41
N VAL A 40 -8.20 1.79 -5.80
CA VAL A 40 -7.23 2.02 -4.74
C VAL A 40 -6.04 2.83 -5.25
N ALA A 41 -5.48 2.45 -6.41
CA ALA A 41 -4.37 3.18 -7.01
C ALA A 41 -4.73 4.63 -7.34
N ALA A 42 -5.90 4.88 -7.92
CA ALA A 42 -6.35 6.24 -8.23
C ALA A 42 -6.56 7.08 -6.94
N TYR A 43 -7.16 6.48 -5.91
CA TYR A 43 -7.34 7.14 -4.62
C TYR A 43 -6.01 7.50 -3.97
N LEU A 44 -5.04 6.58 -3.98
CA LEU A 44 -3.70 6.80 -3.45
C LEU A 44 -2.95 7.85 -4.28
N GLN A 45 -3.01 7.77 -5.60
CA GLN A 45 -2.37 8.72 -6.51
C GLN A 45 -2.85 10.14 -6.22
N TRP A 46 -4.16 10.34 -6.13
CA TRP A 46 -4.72 11.63 -5.74
C TRP A 46 -4.24 12.03 -4.34
N HIS A 47 -4.24 11.14 -3.36
CA HIS A 47 -3.73 11.49 -2.03
C HIS A 47 -2.25 11.90 -2.02
N LEU A 48 -1.42 11.29 -2.87
CA LEU A 48 0.00 11.61 -3.00
C LEU A 48 0.23 12.95 -3.68
N GLU A 49 -0.49 13.23 -4.78
CA GLU A 49 -0.42 14.51 -5.50
C GLU A 49 -0.83 15.70 -4.62
N TYR A 50 -1.76 15.47 -3.68
CA TYR A 50 -2.26 16.49 -2.75
C TYR A 50 -1.58 16.47 -1.37
N GLY A 51 -0.55 15.63 -1.20
CA GLY A 51 0.34 15.58 -0.04
C GLY A 51 -0.22 14.84 1.18
N ILE A 52 0.28 13.62 1.44
CA ILE A 52 -0.10 12.83 2.62
C ILE A 52 0.70 13.30 3.85
N ARG A 53 0.12 14.20 4.66
CA ARG A 53 0.73 14.68 5.91
C ARG A 53 1.10 13.54 6.88
N SER A 54 0.38 12.42 6.85
CA SER A 54 0.64 11.27 7.72
C SER A 54 1.84 10.42 7.32
N LEU A 55 2.32 10.47 6.06
CA LEU A 55 3.53 9.72 5.66
C LEU A 55 4.77 10.17 6.44
N ARG A 56 4.83 11.46 6.80
CA ARG A 56 5.90 12.03 7.64
C ARG A 56 5.94 11.44 9.07
N HIS A 57 4.89 10.73 9.48
CA HIS A 57 4.82 10.03 10.77
C HIS A 57 5.03 8.51 10.65
N VAL A 58 5.11 7.96 9.43
CA VAL A 58 5.35 6.53 9.16
C VAL A 58 6.83 6.25 8.89
N GLU A 59 7.65 7.29 8.75
CA GLU A 59 9.12 7.20 8.76
C GLU A 59 9.57 6.58 10.08
N ARG A 60 9.73 5.25 10.08
CA ARG A 60 10.40 4.53 11.16
C ARG A 60 11.89 4.74 10.93
N ASP A 61 12.54 5.38 11.90
CA ASP A 61 13.99 5.57 11.98
C ASP A 61 14.73 4.38 11.34
N ALA A 62 15.20 4.57 10.11
CA ALA A 62 16.25 3.74 9.56
C ALA A 62 17.48 4.03 10.42
N ARG A 63 17.63 3.26 11.51
CA ARG A 63 18.65 3.43 12.54
C ARG A 63 20.00 3.66 11.85
N PRO A 64 20.59 4.87 11.89
CA PRO A 64 21.95 5.06 11.43
C PRO A 64 22.86 4.47 12.50
N GLY A 65 23.16 3.18 12.36
CA GLY A 65 23.85 2.40 13.39
C GLY A 65 24.46 1.12 12.84
N THR A 66 25.07 1.19 11.66
CA THR A 66 26.19 0.32 11.32
C THR A 66 27.40 1.22 11.13
N THR A 67 27.86 1.77 12.25
CA THR A 67 29.27 2.11 12.43
C THR A 67 30.04 0.80 12.37
N THR A 68 30.34 0.31 11.17
CA THR A 68 31.51 -0.56 10.97
C THR A 68 32.69 0.39 10.78
N ASP A 69 33.04 1.04 11.88
CA ASP A 69 34.39 1.53 12.13
C ASP A 69 35.19 0.30 12.58
N ASP A 70 35.75 -0.47 11.63
CA ASP A 70 36.87 -1.40 11.87
C ASP A 70 37.45 -1.93 10.54
N THR A 71 38.03 -1.06 9.70
CA THR A 71 38.90 -1.53 8.59
C THR A 71 40.10 -0.61 8.34
N ASP A 72 40.59 0.10 9.36
CA ASP A 72 41.76 0.98 9.21
C ASP A 72 42.79 0.85 10.35
N ARG A 73 42.95 -0.35 10.94
CA ARG A 73 43.95 -0.55 12.00
C ARG A 73 44.78 -1.82 11.99
N GLU A 74 44.59 -2.76 11.06
CA GLU A 74 45.41 -3.98 11.08
C GLU A 74 45.65 -4.61 9.70
N ARG A 75 46.61 -4.06 8.93
CA ARG A 75 47.64 -4.84 8.20
C ARG A 75 48.62 -3.97 7.40
N VAL A 76 49.87 -3.99 7.88
CA VAL A 76 51.19 -3.89 7.20
C VAL A 76 51.64 -2.52 6.71
#